data_AF-A0AAU2N3K6-F1
#
_entry.id   AF-A0AAU2N3K6-F1
#
_cell.length_a   1.000
_cell.length_b   1.000
_cell.length_c   1.000
_cell.angle_alpha   90.00
_cell.angle_beta   90.00
_cell.angle_gamma   90.00
#
_symmetry.space_group_name_H-M   'P 1'
#
loop_
_entity.id
_entity.type
_entity.pdbx_description
1 polymer ?
#
loop_
_entity_poly.entity_id
_entity_poly.type
_entity_poly.pdbx_seq_one_letter_code
_entity_poly.pdbx_strand_id
1 'polypeptide(L)'
;MKKKSIVQLGAAALTVMSVGFGSPAIAASPASAAPAAVSGAKPGPQDASCNTWKTSRAPWGGSAYCSGMAWADTFRVKLTCINYRGQTFTVHGPWKHTNETSSATCSSDPNVGVLSVAVEESA
;
A
#
# COMPACT_ATOMS: atom_id res chain seq x y z
N MET A 1 -5.55 32.68 -13.52
CA MET A 1 -4.09 32.65 -13.77
C MET A 1 -3.71 31.26 -14.28
N LYS A 2 -2.99 31.19 -15.40
CA LYS A 2 -2.66 29.98 -16.19
C LYS A 2 -1.40 29.28 -15.64
N LYS A 3 -1.39 27.93 -15.60
CA LYS A 3 -0.25 27.06 -15.96
C LYS A 3 -0.70 25.59 -15.90
N LYS A 4 -1.06 25.01 -17.06
CA LYS A 4 -0.21 24.20 -17.96
C LYS A 4 -0.02 22.76 -17.46
N SER A 5 -0.97 21.90 -17.85
CA SER A 5 -0.75 20.45 -17.95
C SER A 5 0.26 20.19 -19.07
N ILE A 6 1.31 19.44 -18.76
CA ILE A 6 2.23 18.85 -19.74
C ILE A 6 2.09 17.34 -19.58
N VAL A 7 1.36 16.74 -20.52
CA VAL A 7 1.42 15.31 -20.82
C VAL A 7 2.67 15.13 -21.69
N GLN A 8 3.64 14.34 -21.24
CA GLN A 8 4.73 13.88 -22.11
C GLN A 8 4.72 12.36 -22.17
N LEU A 9 4.44 11.88 -23.38
CA LEU A 9 4.55 10.50 -23.81
C LEU A 9 6.01 9.99 -23.74
N GLY A 10 6.13 8.69 -23.49
CA GLY A 10 7.04 7.83 -24.25
C GLY A 10 8.42 7.60 -23.65
N ALA A 11 8.70 6.34 -23.34
CA ALA A 11 9.84 5.62 -23.90
C ALA A 11 9.77 4.15 -23.50
N ALA A 12 9.39 3.29 -24.45
CA ALA A 12 9.82 1.89 -24.44
C ALA A 12 11.35 1.88 -24.61
N ALA A 13 12.07 1.21 -23.73
CA ALA A 13 13.51 1.00 -23.89
C ALA A 13 13.78 -0.50 -24.07
N LEU A 14 14.29 -0.79 -25.27
CA LEU A 14 14.69 -2.09 -25.78
C LEU A 14 15.84 -2.73 -24.97
N THR A 15 15.82 -4.05 -25.00
CA THR A 15 16.89 -5.00 -24.69
C THR A 15 18.20 -4.66 -25.42
N VAL A 16 19.32 -4.67 -24.70
CA VAL A 16 20.66 -4.86 -25.27
C VAL A 16 21.45 -5.83 -24.38
N MET A 17 21.82 -6.97 -24.94
CA MET A 17 22.86 -7.87 -24.42
C MET A 17 24.23 -7.32 -24.81
N SER A 18 25.17 -7.30 -23.87
CA SER A 18 26.60 -7.27 -24.19
C SER A 18 27.42 -7.91 -23.06
N VAL A 19 28.20 -8.93 -23.45
CA VAL A 19 29.19 -9.65 -22.65
C VAL A 19 30.53 -8.88 -22.67
N GLY A 20 31.21 -8.83 -21.52
CA GLY A 20 32.57 -8.29 -21.41
C GLY A 20 33.21 -8.62 -20.05
N PHE A 21 34.34 -9.34 -20.08
CA PHE A 21 35.20 -9.72 -18.95
C PHE A 21 36.13 -8.57 -18.52
N GLY A 22 36.33 -8.36 -17.22
CA GLY A 22 37.38 -7.50 -16.65
C GLY A 22 37.21 -7.19 -15.14
N SER A 23 38.20 -7.58 -14.33
CA SER A 23 38.24 -7.70 -12.85
C SER A 23 38.35 -6.37 -12.03
N PRO A 24 38.59 -6.42 -10.71
CA PRO A 24 37.59 -6.36 -9.63
C PRO A 24 37.65 -5.04 -8.83
N ALA A 25 36.51 -4.49 -8.41
CA ALA A 25 36.51 -3.41 -7.43
C ALA A 25 35.21 -3.38 -6.60
N ILE A 26 35.42 -3.28 -5.28
CA ILE A 26 34.52 -2.82 -4.22
C ILE A 26 33.18 -3.56 -4.04
N ALA A 27 33.14 -4.42 -3.01
CA ALA A 27 31.92 -4.87 -2.38
C ALA A 27 31.20 -3.67 -1.72
N ALA A 28 30.32 -3.02 -2.47
CA ALA A 28 29.30 -2.15 -1.91
C ALA A 28 28.06 -3.02 -1.65
N SER A 29 27.81 -3.30 -0.37
CA SER A 29 26.58 -3.94 0.10
C SER A 29 25.36 -3.22 -0.51
N PRO A 30 24.47 -3.89 -1.26
CA PRO A 30 23.17 -3.29 -1.53
C PRO A 30 22.42 -3.31 -0.21
N ALA A 31 22.32 -2.13 0.41
CA ALA A 31 21.34 -1.89 1.45
C ALA A 31 19.99 -2.37 0.90
N SER A 32 19.43 -3.39 1.54
CA SER A 32 18.12 -3.95 1.24
C SER A 32 17.11 -2.82 1.21
N ALA A 33 16.76 -2.36 0.01
CA ALA A 33 15.66 -1.46 -0.19
C ALA A 33 14.40 -2.22 0.20
N ALA A 34 13.92 -1.98 1.42
CA ALA A 34 12.61 -2.44 1.85
C ALA A 34 11.60 -1.95 0.80
N PRO A 35 10.70 -2.82 0.29
CA PRO A 35 9.72 -2.40 -0.68
C PRO A 35 8.88 -1.29 -0.05
N ALA A 36 8.96 -0.09 -0.61
CA ALA A 36 7.99 0.96 -0.34
C ALA A 36 6.64 0.41 -0.80
N ALA A 37 5.78 0.06 0.16
CA ALA A 37 4.41 -0.31 -0.11
C ALA A 37 3.74 0.87 -0.81
N VAL A 38 3.63 0.78 -2.13
CA VAL A 38 2.79 1.65 -2.94
C VAL A 38 1.35 1.37 -2.52
N SER A 39 0.77 2.26 -1.72
CA SER A 39 -0.67 2.30 -1.55
C SER A 39 -1.27 2.67 -2.91
N GLY A 40 -1.63 1.64 -3.67
CA GLY A 40 -2.41 1.78 -4.90
C GLY A 40 -3.82 2.24 -4.57
N ALA A 41 -4.01 3.55 -4.46
CA ALA A 41 -5.33 4.13 -4.61
C ALA A 41 -5.66 4.11 -6.11
N LYS A 42 -6.58 3.23 -6.51
CA LYS A 42 -7.19 3.25 -7.84
C LYS A 42 -8.55 3.95 -7.71
N PRO A 43 -8.72 5.18 -8.22
CA PRO A 43 -10.02 5.82 -8.22
C PRO A 43 -10.91 5.22 -9.32
N GLY A 44 -12.15 4.89 -8.97
CA GLY A 44 -13.21 4.37 -9.84
C GLY A 44 -14.57 4.91 -9.38
N PRO A 45 -15.57 4.96 -10.26
CA PRO A 45 -16.32 6.19 -10.54
C PRO A 45 -17.56 6.38 -9.64
N GLN A 46 -17.31 6.99 -8.49
CA GLN A 46 -18.06 8.06 -7.81
C GLN A 46 -17.21 8.33 -6.57
N ASP A 47 -16.07 9.01 -6.78
CA ASP A 47 -14.82 8.84 -6.01
C ASP A 47 -15.02 8.82 -4.49
N ALA A 48 -15.26 7.63 -3.95
CA ALA A 48 -15.19 7.37 -2.53
C ALA A 48 -13.80 7.82 -2.07
N SER A 49 -13.77 8.88 -1.28
CA SER A 49 -12.51 9.43 -0.79
C SER A 49 -12.07 8.61 0.40
N CYS A 50 -11.29 7.58 0.11
CA CYS A 50 -10.78 6.65 1.11
C CYS A 50 -9.40 7.08 1.60
N ASN A 51 -9.29 7.34 2.89
CA ASN A 51 -8.04 7.58 3.59
C ASN A 51 -7.68 6.36 4.43
N THR A 52 -6.42 5.95 4.34
CA THR A 52 -5.87 4.85 5.14
C THR A 52 -4.68 5.31 5.95
N TRP A 53 -4.58 4.83 7.19
CA TRP A 53 -3.41 5.06 8.03
C TRP A 53 -3.03 3.80 8.80
N LYS A 54 -1.75 3.71 9.18
CA LYS A 54 -1.21 2.62 10.00
C LYS A 54 -0.67 3.15 11.31
N THR A 55 -0.71 2.34 12.35
CA THR A 55 -0.06 2.67 13.63
C THR A 55 1.46 2.58 13.48
N SER A 56 2.17 3.58 14.03
CA SER A 56 3.63 3.62 14.04
C SER A 56 4.25 2.88 15.23
N ARG A 57 3.43 2.34 16.13
CA ARG A 57 3.84 1.62 17.35
C ARG A 57 2.85 0.48 17.62
N ALA A 58 3.28 -0.48 18.42
CA ALA A 58 2.40 -1.52 18.93
C ALA A 58 1.22 -0.89 19.72
N PRO A 59 -0.01 -1.43 19.60
CA PRO A 59 -0.39 -2.55 18.72
C PRO A 59 -0.38 -2.16 17.23
N TRP A 60 0.27 -3.01 16.43
CA TRP A 60 0.46 -2.78 14.99
C TRP A 60 -0.85 -3.02 14.27
N GLY A 61 -1.35 -1.99 13.60
CA GLY A 61 -2.63 -2.05 12.91
C GLY A 61 -2.77 -0.96 11.88
N GLY A 62 -3.99 -0.83 11.40
CA GLY A 62 -4.34 0.21 10.46
C GLY A 62 -5.83 0.41 10.42
N SER A 63 -6.22 1.52 9.80
CA SER A 63 -7.60 1.93 9.68
C SER A 63 -7.83 2.52 8.30
N ALA A 64 -9.09 2.45 7.89
CA ALA A 64 -9.61 3.07 6.69
C ALA A 64 -10.82 3.92 7.07
N TYR A 65 -10.95 5.06 6.42
CA TYR A 65 -12.12 5.92 6.46
C TYR A 65 -12.47 6.27 5.04
N CYS A 66 -13.72 6.06 4.65
CA CYS A 66 -14.20 6.40 3.32
C CYS A 66 -15.42 7.30 3.42
N SER A 67 -15.45 8.35 2.59
CA SER A 67 -16.58 9.26 2.45
C SER A 67 -17.04 9.37 1.00
N GLY A 68 -18.32 9.69 0.80
CA GLY A 68 -18.88 9.87 -0.54
C GLY A 68 -19.31 8.59 -1.25
N MET A 69 -19.37 7.45 -0.54
CA MET A 69 -19.94 6.21 -1.07
C MET A 69 -21.47 6.25 -1.06
N ALA A 70 -22.12 5.39 -1.86
CA ALA A 70 -23.57 5.27 -1.82
C ALA A 70 -24.04 4.70 -0.47
N TRP A 71 -25.30 4.99 -0.10
CA TRP A 71 -25.86 4.62 1.20
C TRP A 71 -25.91 3.11 1.44
N ALA A 72 -25.98 2.30 0.39
CA ALA A 72 -26.01 0.84 0.45
C ALA A 72 -24.60 0.23 0.44
N ASP A 73 -23.58 1.00 0.06
CA ASP A 73 -22.22 0.52 0.00
C ASP A 73 -21.60 0.47 1.40
N THR A 74 -20.71 -0.49 1.55
CA THR A 74 -19.88 -0.67 2.73
C THR A 74 -18.42 -0.80 2.32
N PHE A 75 -17.54 -0.49 3.24
CA PHE A 75 -16.11 -0.68 3.06
C PHE A 75 -15.50 -1.30 4.33
N ARG A 76 -14.33 -1.91 4.19
CA ARG A 76 -13.52 -2.38 5.31
C ARG A 76 -12.05 -2.13 5.07
N VAL A 77 -11.29 -1.97 6.15
CA VAL A 77 -9.83 -2.00 6.06
C VAL A 77 -9.36 -3.43 5.81
N LYS A 78 -8.40 -3.58 4.90
CA LYS A 78 -7.66 -4.81 4.63
C LYS A 78 -6.20 -4.57 4.97
N LEU A 79 -5.72 -5.23 6.02
CA LEU A 79 -4.34 -5.18 6.44
C LEU A 79 -3.61 -6.41 5.93
N THR A 80 -2.46 -6.21 5.29
CA THR A 80 -1.50 -7.29 5.11
C THR A 80 -0.45 -7.14 6.19
N CYS A 81 -0.37 -8.14 7.06
CA CYS A 81 0.56 -8.23 8.17
C CYS A 81 1.72 -9.13 7.78
N ILE A 82 2.88 -8.92 8.39
CA ILE A 82 4.07 -9.74 8.20
C ILE A 82 4.68 -10.09 9.56
N ASN A 83 5.08 -11.34 9.75
CA ASN A 83 5.79 -11.75 10.96
C ASN A 83 7.31 -11.71 10.76
N TYR A 84 8.08 -11.87 11.83
CA TYR A 84 9.55 -11.91 11.82
C TYR A 84 10.15 -13.02 10.92
N ARG A 85 9.35 -14.01 10.52
CA ARG A 85 9.75 -15.09 9.60
C ARG A 85 9.48 -14.74 8.13
N GLY A 86 8.95 -13.55 7.85
CA GLY A 86 8.57 -13.11 6.52
C GLY A 86 7.25 -13.69 5.99
N GLN A 87 6.48 -14.40 6.83
CA GLN A 87 5.18 -14.93 6.44
C GLN A 87 4.14 -13.81 6.50
N THR A 88 3.35 -13.69 5.44
CA THR A 88 2.29 -12.70 5.35
C THR A 88 0.93 -13.32 5.68
N PHE A 89 0.08 -12.52 6.32
CA PHE A 89 -1.30 -12.88 6.57
C PHE A 89 -2.19 -11.65 6.43
N THR A 90 -3.45 -11.85 6.08
CA THR A 90 -4.40 -10.74 5.88
C THR A 90 -5.38 -10.69 7.04
N VAL A 91 -5.57 -9.49 7.60
CA VAL A 91 -6.58 -9.21 8.60
C VAL A 91 -7.56 -8.19 8.03
N HIS A 92 -8.84 -8.50 8.15
CA HIS A 92 -9.91 -7.62 7.71
C HIS A 92 -10.55 -6.94 8.93
N GLY A 93 -10.83 -5.66 8.81
CA GLY A 93 -11.67 -4.94 9.76
C GLY A 93 -13.16 -5.23 9.53
N PRO A 94 -14.03 -4.66 10.38
CA PRO A 94 -15.48 -4.73 10.18
C PRO A 94 -15.88 -3.98 8.91
N TRP A 95 -16.93 -4.46 8.25
CA TRP A 95 -17.64 -3.70 7.21
C TRP A 95 -18.33 -2.49 7.85
N LYS A 96 -18.21 -1.34 7.21
CA LYS A 96 -18.64 -0.03 7.69
C LYS A 96 -19.25 0.79 6.56
N HIS A 97 -20.20 1.65 6.89
CA HIS A 97 -20.83 2.54 5.91
C HIS A 97 -20.05 3.85 5.77
N THR A 98 -20.42 4.68 4.78
CA THR A 98 -19.81 5.99 4.56
C THR A 98 -19.73 6.83 5.84
N ASN A 99 -18.62 7.55 5.98
CA ASN A 99 -18.29 8.40 7.13
C ASN A 99 -18.07 7.66 8.46
N GLU A 100 -17.94 6.34 8.44
CA GLU A 100 -17.42 5.57 9.57
C GLU A 100 -15.93 5.25 9.40
N THR A 101 -15.29 4.73 10.45
CA THR A 101 -13.91 4.23 10.40
C THR A 101 -13.91 2.72 10.60
N SER A 102 -13.28 1.98 9.69
CA SER A 102 -12.99 0.55 9.83
C SER A 102 -11.55 0.37 10.30
N SER A 103 -11.35 -0.36 11.39
CA SER A 103 -10.03 -0.56 12.00
C SER A 103 -9.76 -2.04 12.24
N ALA A 104 -8.50 -2.43 12.10
CA ALA A 104 -8.03 -3.77 12.42
C ALA A 104 -6.62 -3.72 13.03
N THR A 105 -6.26 -4.81 13.70
CA THR A 105 -4.96 -4.98 14.35
C THR A 105 -4.33 -6.27 13.87
N CYS A 106 -3.06 -6.21 13.48
CA CYS A 106 -2.26 -7.38 13.12
C CYS A 106 -1.84 -8.16 14.37
N SER A 107 -1.13 -7.49 15.29
CA SER A 107 -0.78 -8.02 16.62
C SER A 107 -0.23 -6.91 17.53
N SER A 108 -0.19 -7.18 18.83
CA SER A 108 0.58 -6.42 19.83
C SER A 108 2.05 -6.85 19.91
N ASP A 109 2.43 -7.96 19.27
CA ASP A 109 3.80 -8.45 19.26
C ASP A 109 4.73 -7.49 18.49
N PRO A 110 5.90 -7.12 19.06
CA PRO A 110 6.88 -6.28 18.36
C PRO A 110 7.51 -6.98 17.14
N ASN A 111 7.36 -8.30 17.05
CA ASN A 111 7.86 -9.15 15.96
C ASN A 111 6.89 -9.29 14.78
N VAL A 112 5.75 -8.59 14.83
CA VAL A 112 4.75 -8.55 13.77
C VAL A 112 4.60 -7.10 13.32
N GLY A 113 4.44 -6.85 12.03
CA GLY A 113 4.26 -5.50 11.48
C GLY A 113 3.17 -5.44 10.42
N VAL A 114 2.79 -4.21 10.07
CA VAL A 114 1.86 -3.94 8.96
C VAL A 114 2.67 -3.70 7.69
N LEU A 115 2.53 -4.61 6.73
CA LEU A 115 3.17 -4.52 5.41
C LEU A 115 2.41 -3.55 4.50
N SER A 116 1.08 -3.68 4.43
CA SER A 116 0.24 -2.79 3.62
C SER A 116 -1.13 -2.58 4.26
N VAL A 117 -1.72 -1.41 3.97
CA VAL A 117 -3.09 -1.06 4.32
C VAL A 117 -3.82 -0.75 3.02
N ALA A 118 -4.94 -1.42 2.80
CA ALA A 118 -5.82 -1.23 1.66
C ALA A 118 -7.27 -1.09 2.13
N VAL A 119 -8.12 -0.60 1.24
CA VAL A 119 -9.57 -0.60 1.42
C VAL A 119 -10.17 -1.70 0.53
N GLU A 120 -11.16 -2.39 1.06
CA GLU A 120 -12.01 -3.28 0.29
C GLU A 120 -13.45 -2.76 0.38
N GLU A 121 -14.10 -2.61 -0.77
CA GLU A 121 -15.46 -2.08 -0.91
C GLU A 121 -16.43 -3.22 -1.24
N SER A 122 -17.67 -3.14 -0.76
CA SER A 122 -18.74 -4.05 -1.16
C SER A 122 -19.24 -3.64 -2.54
N ALA A 123 -19.22 -4.58 -3.48
CA ALA A 123 -19.68 -4.39 -4.85
C ALA A 123 -21.20 -4.37 -4.98
#